data_AF-A0A7S1GTC0-F1
#
_entry.id   AF-A0A7S1GTC0-F1
#
_cell.length_a   1.000
_cell.length_b   1.000
_cell.length_c   1.000
_cell.angle_alpha   90.00
_cell.angle_beta   90.00
_cell.angle_gamma   90.00
#
_symmetry.space_group_name_H-M   'P 1'
#
loop_
_entity.id
_entity.type
_entity.pdbx_description
1 polymer ?
#
loop_
_entity_poly.entity_id
_entity_poly.type
_entity_poly.pdbx_seq_one_letter_code
_entity_poly.pdbx_strand_id
1 'polypeptide(L)'
;QALALPARLALMVQVLRAVQHAHIHLVIHRDLKPSNVMVDRNGQVKLLDFGIAKLLAGDGSEAAVSTLWQGRAMTPHYAAPEQIAGGQVGTAADIYACGALLFELITGRRAHQPKRDT
;
A
#
# COMPACT_ATOMS: atom_id res chain seq x y z
N GLN A 1 0.52 15.68 17.88
CA GLN A 1 1.99 15.88 18.00
C GLN A 1 2.67 14.92 17.04
N ALA A 2 3.64 15.37 16.24
CA ALA A 2 4.34 14.48 15.31
C ALA A 2 5.31 13.56 16.08
N LEU A 3 5.34 12.26 15.73
CA LEU A 3 6.26 11.30 16.33
C LEU A 3 7.71 11.61 15.96
N ALA A 4 8.64 11.41 16.91
CA ALA A 4 10.07 11.47 16.63
C ALA A 4 10.46 10.40 15.57
N LEU A 5 11.53 10.65 14.81
CA LEU A 5 11.97 9.73 13.76
C LEU A 5 12.19 8.28 14.26
N PRO A 6 12.83 8.03 15.42
CA PRO A 6 12.98 6.66 15.93
C PRO A 6 11.65 5.93 16.15
N ALA A 7 10.62 6.64 16.64
CA ALA A 7 9.30 6.05 16.85
C ALA A 7 8.61 5.71 15.52
N ARG A 8 8.77 6.56 14.48
CA ARG A 8 8.27 6.27 13.13
C ARG A 8 8.94 5.03 12.53
N LEU A 9 10.26 4.90 12.69
CA LEU A 9 11.00 3.72 12.22
C LEU A 9 10.60 2.45 12.97
N ALA A 10 10.37 2.53 14.28
CA ALA A 10 9.88 1.41 15.07
C ALA A 10 8.52 0.90 14.57
N LEU A 11 7.60 1.80 14.23
CA LEU A 11 6.32 1.42 13.60
C LEU A 11 6.53 0.79 12.22
N MET A 12 7.43 1.33 11.40
CA MET A 12 7.74 0.75 10.09
C MET A 12 8.30 -0.67 10.19
N VAL A 13 9.14 -0.96 11.18
CA VAL A 13 9.63 -2.32 11.43
C VAL A 13 8.47 -3.26 11.74
N GLN A 14 7.47 -2.83 12.50
CA GLN A 14 6.28 -3.64 12.75
C GLN A 14 5.45 -3.87 11.47
N VAL A 15 5.30 -2.85 10.61
CA VAL A 15 4.67 -3.00 9.29
C VAL A 15 5.39 -4.06 8.47
N LEU A 16 6.73 -3.97 8.34
CA LEU A 16 7.52 -4.92 7.57
C LEU A 16 7.39 -6.36 8.10
N ARG A 17 7.35 -6.54 9.43
CA ARG A 17 7.13 -7.85 10.05
C ARG A 17 5.74 -8.41 9.73
N ALA A 18 4.70 -7.58 9.76
CA ALA A 18 3.35 -7.99 9.41
C ALA A 18 3.24 -8.37 7.92
N VAL A 19 3.88 -7.60 7.03
CA VAL A 19 3.96 -7.90 5.59
C VAL A 19 4.72 -9.20 5.34
N GLN A 20 5.89 -9.38 5.98
CA GLN A 20 6.65 -10.62 5.89
C GLN A 20 5.82 -11.83 6.35
N HIS A 21 5.08 -11.69 7.46
CA HIS A 21 4.20 -12.74 7.95
C HIS A 21 3.13 -13.10 6.92
N ALA A 22 2.48 -12.12 6.29
CA ALA A 22 1.52 -12.36 5.22
C ALA A 22 2.17 -13.09 4.02
N HIS A 23 3.35 -12.65 3.59
CA HIS A 23 4.06 -13.22 2.43
C HIS A 23 4.46 -14.69 2.65
N ILE A 24 4.89 -15.07 3.86
CA ILE A 24 5.20 -16.47 4.20
C ILE A 24 3.96 -17.36 4.11
N HIS A 25 2.77 -16.80 4.34
CA HIS A 25 1.49 -17.49 4.18
C HIS A 25 0.88 -17.29 2.78
N LEU A 26 1.69 -16.90 1.79
CA LEU A 26 1.30 -16.69 0.39
C LEU A 26 0.22 -15.60 0.18
N VAL A 27 0.07 -14.70 1.16
CA VAL A 27 -0.87 -13.58 1.08
C VAL A 27 -0.12 -12.32 0.66
N ILE A 28 -0.56 -11.69 -0.44
CA ILE A 28 -0.09 -10.38 -0.90
C ILE A 28 -1.14 -9.33 -0.53
N HIS A 29 -0.73 -8.22 0.08
CA HIS A 29 -1.65 -7.19 0.55
C HIS A 29 -2.25 -6.36 -0.60
N ARG A 30 -1.45 -5.96 -1.59
CA ARG A 30 -1.87 -5.24 -2.83
C ARG A 30 -2.51 -3.84 -2.66
N ASP A 31 -2.60 -3.34 -1.43
CA ASP A 31 -3.22 -2.04 -1.11
C ASP A 31 -2.63 -1.42 0.16
N LEU A 32 -1.32 -1.57 0.37
CA LEU A 32 -0.65 -0.93 1.50
C LEU A 32 -0.63 0.59 1.32
N LYS A 33 -1.20 1.30 2.30
CA LYS A 33 -1.31 2.77 2.36
C LYS A 33 -1.58 3.19 3.82
N PRO A 34 -1.41 4.47 4.20
CA PRO A 34 -1.52 4.88 5.60
C PRO A 34 -2.86 4.54 6.25
N SER A 35 -3.98 4.64 5.51
CA SER A 35 -5.30 4.29 6.05
C SER A 35 -5.47 2.81 6.39
N ASN A 36 -4.62 1.93 5.85
CA ASN A 36 -4.65 0.49 6.07
C ASN A 36 -3.62 0.03 7.12
N VAL A 37 -2.95 0.98 7.77
CA VAL A 37 -2.00 0.74 8.86
C VAL A 37 -2.55 1.41 10.13
N MET A 38 -3.11 0.60 11.02
CA MET A 38 -3.63 1.09 12.29
C MET A 38 -2.61 0.89 13.41
N VAL A 39 -2.48 1.88 14.28
CA VAL A 39 -1.68 1.78 15.51
C VAL A 39 -2.63 1.84 16.69
N ASP A 40 -2.65 0.80 17.52
CA ASP A 40 -3.51 0.77 18.69
C ASP A 40 -2.92 1.58 19.86
N ARG A 41 -3.66 1.65 20.98
CA ARG A 41 -3.25 2.39 22.19
C ARG A 41 -1.97 1.84 22.83
N ASN A 42 -1.59 0.60 22.51
CA ASN A 42 -0.38 -0.06 22.99
C ASN A 42 0.80 0.10 22.01
N GLY A 43 0.64 0.90 20.96
CA GLY A 43 1.65 1.11 19.94
C GLY A 43 1.87 -0.10 19.01
N GLN A 44 0.90 -1.01 18.92
CA GLN A 44 0.97 -2.17 18.04
C GLN A 44 0.37 -1.85 16.67
N VAL A 45 1.09 -2.21 15.62
CA VAL A 45 0.63 -2.10 14.24
C VAL A 45 -0.31 -3.24 13.87
N LYS A 46 -1.42 -2.91 13.21
CA LYS A 46 -2.35 -3.84 12.58
C LYS A 46 -2.55 -3.43 11.12
N LEU A 47 -2.35 -4.38 10.21
CA LEU A 47 -2.68 -4.19 8.80
C LEU A 47 -4.17 -4.49 8.57
N LEU A 48 -4.83 -3.66 7.78
CA LEU A 48 -6.24 -3.72 7.47
C LEU A 48 -6.46 -3.83 5.97
N ASP A 49 -7.66 -4.24 5.55
CA ASP A 49 -8.15 -4.16 4.17
C ASP A 49 -7.15 -4.68 3.13
N PHE A 50 -6.85 -5.99 3.22
CA PHE A 50 -6.17 -6.70 2.15
C PHE A 50 -6.95 -6.51 0.85
N GLY A 51 -6.23 -6.30 -0.26
CA GLY A 51 -6.78 -5.93 -1.56
C GLY A 51 -7.62 -7.00 -2.26
N ILE A 52 -8.35 -7.83 -1.51
CA ILE A 52 -9.26 -8.89 -1.98
C ILE A 52 -10.30 -8.32 -2.95
N ALA A 53 -10.82 -7.12 -2.70
CA ALA A 53 -11.75 -6.47 -3.62
C ALA A 53 -11.14 -6.17 -5.01
N LYS A 54 -9.81 -5.98 -5.10
CA LYS A 54 -9.09 -5.78 -6.37
C LYS A 54 -8.83 -7.10 -7.10
N LEU A 55 -8.63 -8.19 -6.35
CA LEU A 55 -8.55 -9.55 -6.89
C LEU A 55 -9.86 -9.93 -7.60
N LEU A 56 -10.99 -9.74 -6.91
CA LEU A 56 -12.32 -10.06 -7.44
C LEU A 56 -12.70 -9.24 -8.69
N ALA A 57 -12.11 -8.05 -8.87
CA ALA A 57 -12.31 -7.23 -10.05
C ALA A 57 -11.44 -7.66 -11.26
N GLY A 58 -10.39 -8.44 -11.04
CA GLY A 58 -9.42 -8.86 -12.05
C GLY A 58 -9.75 -10.18 -12.76
N ASP A 59 -10.64 -11.01 -12.20
CA ASP A 59 -10.91 -12.37 -12.69
C ASP A 59 -11.86 -12.47 -13.90
N GLY A 60 -12.18 -11.37 -14.61
CA GLY A 60 -13.08 -11.50 -15.77
C GLY A 60 -13.40 -10.31 -16.65
N SER A 61 -12.81 -9.12 -16.46
CA SER A 61 -13.06 -8.02 -17.42
C SER A 61 -11.95 -6.98 -17.40
N GLU A 62 -11.09 -7.01 -18.40
CA GLU A 62 -10.15 -5.93 -18.73
C GLU A 62 -10.88 -4.57 -18.86
N ALA A 63 -12.16 -4.58 -19.23
CA ALA A 63 -13.02 -3.39 -19.28
C ALA A 63 -13.33 -2.79 -17.89
N ALA A 64 -13.49 -3.61 -16.84
CA ALA A 64 -13.74 -3.09 -15.49
C ALA A 64 -12.48 -2.54 -14.83
N VAL A 65 -11.29 -2.97 -15.26
CA VAL A 65 -10.02 -2.39 -14.80
C VAL A 65 -9.99 -0.91 -15.20
N SER A 66 -10.23 -0.57 -16.46
CA SER A 66 -10.31 0.84 -16.91
C SER A 66 -11.33 1.67 -16.10
N THR A 67 -12.56 1.17 -15.93
CA THR A 67 -13.65 1.93 -15.30
C THR A 67 -13.57 1.99 -13.76
N LEU A 68 -13.08 0.94 -13.08
CA LEU A 68 -12.83 0.99 -11.62
C LEU A 68 -11.60 1.82 -11.28
N TRP A 69 -10.59 1.86 -12.15
CA TRP A 69 -9.43 2.73 -12.03
C TRP A 69 -9.79 4.21 -12.21
N GLN A 70 -10.81 4.50 -13.01
CA GLN A 70 -11.35 5.86 -13.20
C GLN A 70 -12.38 6.26 -12.13
N GLY A 71 -13.16 5.30 -11.61
CA GLY A 71 -14.31 5.57 -10.74
C GLY A 71 -14.06 5.44 -9.23
N ARG A 72 -13.09 4.64 -8.79
CA ARG A 72 -12.64 4.64 -7.39
C ARG A 72 -11.37 5.46 -7.31
N ALA A 73 -11.37 6.43 -6.40
CA ALA A 73 -10.19 7.15 -5.95
C ALA A 73 -9.16 6.18 -5.35
N MET A 74 -8.54 5.35 -6.18
CA MET A 74 -7.29 4.72 -5.83
C MET A 74 -6.29 5.84 -5.66
N THR A 75 -5.52 5.73 -4.60
CA THR A 75 -4.46 6.66 -4.25
C THR A 75 -3.20 6.13 -4.94
N PRO A 76 -2.87 6.51 -6.20
CA PRO A 76 -1.75 5.92 -6.95
C PRO A 76 -0.40 6.13 -6.25
N HIS A 77 -0.37 6.97 -5.21
CA HIS A 77 0.82 7.35 -4.45
C HIS A 77 1.60 6.19 -3.82
N TYR A 78 0.99 5.01 -3.61
CA TYR A 78 1.64 3.83 -3.04
C TYR A 78 1.59 2.60 -3.95
N ALA A 79 0.95 2.69 -5.12
CA ALA A 79 0.82 1.56 -6.03
C ALA A 79 2.15 1.31 -6.75
N ALA A 80 2.57 0.05 -6.83
CA ALA A 80 3.78 -0.32 -7.54
C ALA A 80 3.64 -0.12 -9.06
N PRO A 81 4.73 0.10 -9.81
CA PRO A 81 4.68 0.32 -11.25
C PRO A 81 3.94 -0.79 -12.01
N GLU A 82 4.15 -2.05 -11.61
CA GLU A 82 3.46 -3.21 -12.17
C GLU A 82 1.97 -3.21 -11.87
N GLN A 83 1.53 -2.65 -10.73
CA GLN A 83 0.11 -2.49 -10.46
C GLN A 83 -0.49 -1.45 -11.40
N ILE A 84 0.18 -0.30 -11.58
CA ILE A 84 -0.24 0.78 -12.47
C ILE A 84 -0.31 0.32 -13.93
N ALA A 85 0.66 -0.48 -14.35
CA ALA A 85 0.72 -1.03 -15.70
C ALA A 85 -0.25 -2.20 -15.94
N GLY A 86 -1.01 -2.64 -14.93
CA GLY A 86 -1.87 -3.83 -15.04
C GLY A 86 -1.09 -5.15 -15.19
N GLY A 87 0.19 -5.15 -14.82
CA GLY A 87 1.06 -6.32 -14.86
C GLY A 87 0.81 -7.30 -13.71
N GLN A 88 1.59 -8.39 -13.70
CA GLN A 88 1.49 -9.40 -12.66
C GLN A 88 1.95 -8.86 -11.30
N VAL A 89 1.03 -8.83 -10.33
CA VAL A 89 1.28 -8.30 -9.00
C VAL A 89 1.81 -9.40 -8.07
N GLY A 90 3.07 -9.26 -7.65
CA GLY A 90 3.75 -10.15 -6.70
C GLY A 90 4.00 -9.51 -5.33
N THR A 91 4.76 -10.20 -4.48
CA THR A 91 5.18 -9.69 -3.16
C THR A 91 6.01 -8.40 -3.24
N ALA A 92 6.74 -8.21 -4.35
CA ALA A 92 7.51 -6.99 -4.61
C ALA A 92 6.64 -5.71 -4.60
N ALA A 93 5.37 -5.81 -4.99
CA ALA A 93 4.45 -4.68 -4.98
C ALA A 93 4.19 -4.16 -3.55
N ASP A 94 4.09 -5.06 -2.56
CA ASP A 94 3.94 -4.67 -1.16
C ASP A 94 5.21 -4.03 -0.61
N ILE A 95 6.39 -4.51 -1.03
CA ILE A 95 7.68 -3.92 -0.65
C ILE A 95 7.84 -2.51 -1.22
N TYR A 96 7.42 -2.29 -2.46
CA TYR A 96 7.36 -0.96 -3.05
C TYR A 96 6.47 -0.01 -2.24
N ALA A 97 5.25 -0.45 -1.91
CA ALA A 97 4.32 0.33 -1.11
C ALA A 97 4.88 0.63 0.30
N CYS A 98 5.59 -0.31 0.92
CA CYS A 98 6.32 -0.09 2.18
C CYS A 98 7.40 0.99 2.03
N GLY A 99 8.13 1.00 0.91
CA GLY A 99 9.10 2.05 0.60
C GLY A 99 8.45 3.43 0.47
N ALA A 100 7.32 3.51 -0.24
CA ALA A 100 6.54 4.75 -0.38
C ALA A 100 6.01 5.25 0.98
N LEU A 101 5.52 4.35 1.84
CA LEU A 101 5.11 4.65 3.21
C LEU A 101 6.27 5.19 4.05
N LEU A 102 7.42 4.52 4.01
CA LEU A 102 8.61 4.95 4.76
C LEU A 102 9.10 6.33 4.29
N PHE A 103 9.10 6.57 2.98
CA PHE A 103 9.45 7.86 2.41
C PHE A 103 8.56 8.97 2.97
N GLU A 104 7.24 8.76 3.01
CA GLU A 104 6.30 9.74 3.55
C GLU A 104 6.47 9.91 5.05
N LEU A 105 6.67 8.83 5.79
CA LEU A 105 6.92 8.89 7.23
C LEU A 105 8.17 9.70 7.54
N ILE A 106 9.24 9.60 6.75
CA ILE A 106 10.48 10.34 6.99
C ILE A 106 10.35 11.80 6.56
N THR A 107 9.83 12.04 5.35
CA THR A 107 9.89 13.35 4.69
C THR A 107 8.65 14.23 4.91
N GLY A 108 7.54 13.65 5.37
CA GLY A 108 6.23 14.31 5.41
C GLY A 108 5.62 14.58 4.04
N ARG A 109 6.19 14.03 2.95
CA ARG A 109 5.73 14.22 1.57
C ARG A 109 5.47 12.87 0.92
N ARG A 110 4.45 12.80 0.06
CA ARG A 110 4.17 11.60 -0.74
C ARG A 110 5.30 11.33 -1.74
N ALA A 111 5.67 10.06 -1.90
CA ALA A 111 6.74 9.64 -2.82
C ALA A 111 6.41 9.95 -4.28
N HIS A 112 5.15 9.76 -4.66
CA HIS A 112 4.65 10.07 -6.00
C HIS A 112 3.54 11.10 -5.90
N GLN A 113 3.53 12.06 -6.81
CA GLN A 113 2.38 12.93 -7.06
C GLN A 113 1.99 12.66 -8.53
N PRO A 114 0.80 12.13 -8.81
CA PRO A 114 0.38 11.98 -10.20
C PRO A 114 0.36 13.38 -10.80
N LYS A 115 1.00 13.53 -11.97
CA LYS A 115 0.85 14.73 -12.78
C LYS A 115 -0.66 14.87 -13.02
N ARG A 116 -1.23 16.01 -12.62
CA ARG A 116 -2.55 16.39 -13.13
C ARG A 116 -2.32 16.69 -14.61
N ASP A 117 -2.85 15.85 -15.48
CA ASP A 117 -2.94 16.18 -16.89
C ASP A 117 -3.82 17.43 -16.99
N THR A 118 -3.18 18.56 -17.34
CA THR A 118 -3.82 19.80 -17.79
C THR A 118 -4.10 19.72 -19.28
#